data_AF-F5VUA8-F1
#
_entry.id   AF-F5VUA8-F1
#
_cell.length_a   1.000
_cell.length_b   1.000
_cell.length_c   1.000
_cell.angle_alpha   90.00
_cell.angle_beta   90.00
_cell.angle_gamma   90.00
#
_symmetry.space_group_name_H-M   'P 1'
#
loop_
_entity.id
_entity.type
_entity.pdbx_description
1 polymer ?
#
loop_
_entity_poly.entity_id
_entity_poly.type
_entity_poly.pdbx_seq_one_letter_code
_entity_poly.pdbx_strand_id
1 'polypeptide(L)'
;MHVTGIAAGNPDKEAPNGEKVYGVAPEAQVMFMRVFSDRQKTTSSALYVKAIDDAVALGADAINMSLGSSTGSMVDAGSDIVDAIKRARAKGVSVLISAGNSNTFGNGYSKPLAENPDYGLVGNPSTVEDSISVASVNNKTLTTAVFEVKGLEGNASLHNGKFDYSQPEADKDFEKEKSTNTSKQG
;
A
#
# COMPACT_ATOMS: atom_id res chain seq x y z
N MET A 1 8.04 7.98 -2.23
CA MET A 1 7.66 6.83 -3.07
C MET A 1 7.42 5.61 -2.18
N HIS A 2 6.17 5.21 -1.95
CA HIS A 2 5.84 4.17 -0.97
C HIS A 2 5.95 2.74 -1.52
N VAL A 3 5.28 2.46 -2.64
CA VAL A 3 5.20 1.12 -3.25
C VAL A 3 6.58 0.55 -3.58
N THR A 4 7.44 1.34 -4.24
CA THR A 4 8.81 0.94 -4.57
C THR A 4 9.65 0.67 -3.33
N GLY A 5 9.46 1.41 -2.24
CA GLY A 5 10.17 1.21 -0.98
C GLY A 5 9.88 -0.15 -0.34
N ILE A 6 8.63 -0.62 -0.41
CA ILE A 6 8.24 -1.96 0.05
C ILE A 6 8.97 -3.04 -0.75
N ALA A 7 9.09 -2.87 -2.07
CA ALA A 7 9.70 -3.86 -2.94
C ALA A 7 11.24 -3.89 -2.81
N ALA A 8 11.90 -2.73 -2.91
CA ALA A 8 13.34 -2.65 -3.11
C ALA A 8 14.00 -1.47 -2.36
N GLY A 9 13.42 -1.01 -1.25
CA GLY A 9 14.06 0.00 -0.40
C GLY A 9 15.40 -0.50 0.15
N ASN A 10 16.46 0.29 0.00
CA ASN A 10 17.80 -0.02 0.52
C ASN A 10 18.46 1.25 1.08
N PRO A 11 18.08 1.69 2.30
CA PRO A 11 18.48 3.00 2.80
C PRO A 11 19.85 3.00 3.48
N ASP A 12 20.66 4.01 3.16
CA ASP A 12 21.91 4.29 3.90
C ASP A 12 21.65 4.95 5.25
N LYS A 13 20.53 5.67 5.37
CA LYS A 13 20.14 6.46 6.55
C LYS A 13 18.98 5.82 7.29
N GLU A 14 18.97 6.01 8.60
CA GLU A 14 17.84 5.61 9.45
C GLU A 14 16.63 6.52 9.21
N ALA A 15 15.44 5.93 9.33
CA ALA A 15 14.19 6.65 9.46
C ALA A 15 14.12 7.36 10.83
N PRO A 16 13.15 8.28 11.05
CA PRO A 16 13.06 9.05 12.30
C PRO A 16 12.95 8.22 13.58
N ASN A 17 12.54 6.96 13.48
CA ASN A 17 12.49 6.01 14.60
C ASN A 17 13.82 5.29 14.87
N GLY A 18 14.91 5.66 14.19
CA GLY A 18 16.23 5.03 14.32
C GLY A 18 16.37 3.69 13.59
N GLU A 19 15.39 3.29 12.78
CA GLU A 19 15.43 2.03 12.05
C GLU A 19 15.75 2.24 10.57
N LYS A 20 16.47 1.28 9.97
CA LYS A 20 16.61 1.20 8.51
C LYS A 20 15.46 0.39 7.93
N VAL A 21 14.66 1.02 7.07
CA VAL A 21 13.50 0.39 6.44
C VAL A 21 13.90 -0.23 5.11
N TYR A 22 14.10 -1.54 5.11
CA TYR A 22 14.44 -2.32 3.91
C TYR A 22 13.18 -2.81 3.20
N GLY A 23 13.25 -2.87 1.87
CA GLY A 23 12.27 -3.59 1.05
C GLY A 23 12.49 -5.11 1.08
N VAL A 24 11.61 -5.85 0.43
CA VAL A 24 11.70 -7.32 0.34
C VAL A 24 12.93 -7.78 -0.44
N ALA A 25 13.32 -7.06 -1.50
CA ALA A 25 14.50 -7.33 -2.32
C ALA A 25 15.38 -6.07 -2.45
N PRO A 26 16.16 -5.70 -1.41
CA PRO A 26 16.89 -4.42 -1.34
C PRO A 26 17.92 -4.20 -2.46
N GLU A 27 18.51 -5.27 -2.98
CA GLU A 27 19.55 -5.19 -4.02
C GLU A 27 18.99 -5.31 -5.44
N ALA A 28 17.66 -5.42 -5.60
CA ALA A 28 17.03 -5.48 -6.91
C ALA A 28 17.08 -4.10 -7.59
N GLN A 29 17.34 -4.10 -8.91
CA GLN A 29 17.24 -2.89 -9.70
C GLN A 29 15.77 -2.54 -9.99
N VAL A 30 15.46 -1.24 -10.01
CA VAL A 30 14.09 -0.75 -10.21
C VAL A 30 13.97 -0.10 -11.58
N MET A 31 13.02 -0.58 -12.38
CA MET A 31 12.48 0.15 -13.52
C MET A 31 11.19 0.87 -13.12
N PHE A 32 11.13 2.18 -13.36
CA PHE A 32 10.00 3.00 -12.92
C PHE A 32 9.14 3.47 -14.10
N MET A 33 8.03 2.77 -14.36
CA MET A 33 7.09 3.10 -15.43
C MET A 33 5.93 3.92 -14.90
N ARG A 34 5.98 5.25 -15.10
CA ARG A 34 4.92 6.16 -14.65
C ARG A 34 3.74 6.15 -15.63
N VAL A 35 2.58 5.67 -15.18
CA VAL A 35 1.34 5.56 -16.00
C VAL A 35 0.21 6.50 -15.57
N PHE A 36 0.42 7.31 -14.52
CA PHE A 36 -0.54 8.32 -14.05
C PHE A 36 -0.04 9.74 -14.35
N SER A 37 -0.98 10.62 -14.67
CA SER A 37 -0.74 12.04 -14.93
C SER A 37 -0.95 12.88 -13.67
N ASP A 38 -0.24 14.01 -13.55
CA ASP A 38 -0.53 15.02 -12.51
C ASP A 38 -1.85 15.76 -12.77
N ARG A 39 -2.38 15.67 -13.99
CA ARG A 39 -3.59 16.40 -14.42
C ARG A 39 -4.86 15.57 -14.31
N GLN A 40 -4.76 14.24 -14.26
CA GLN A 40 -5.88 13.33 -14.24
C GLN A 40 -5.64 12.24 -13.20
N LYS A 41 -6.66 11.97 -12.38
CA LYS A 41 -6.59 10.96 -11.32
C LYS A 41 -6.68 9.52 -11.83
N THR A 42 -6.98 9.34 -13.12
CA THR A 42 -7.16 8.05 -13.77
C THR A 42 -6.03 7.76 -14.75
N THR A 43 -5.95 6.51 -15.17
CA THR A 43 -5.05 6.04 -16.23
C THR A 43 -5.85 5.23 -17.25
N SER A 44 -5.27 4.99 -18.42
CA SER A 44 -5.85 4.19 -19.51
C SER A 44 -5.09 2.88 -19.67
N SER A 45 -5.79 1.82 -20.11
CA SER A 45 -5.17 0.52 -20.39
C SER A 45 -4.01 0.62 -21.36
N ALA A 46 -4.14 1.44 -22.40
CA ALA A 46 -3.08 1.66 -23.37
C ALA A 46 -1.73 2.07 -22.73
N LEU A 47 -1.75 2.85 -21.64
CA LEU A 47 -0.54 3.31 -20.97
C LEU A 47 0.14 2.18 -20.20
N TYR A 48 -0.61 1.44 -19.39
CA TYR A 48 -0.03 0.36 -18.59
C TYR A 48 0.22 -0.92 -19.38
N VAL A 49 -0.50 -1.18 -20.47
CA VAL A 49 -0.18 -2.23 -21.46
C VAL A 49 1.19 -1.96 -22.09
N LYS A 50 1.44 -0.74 -22.56
CA LYS A 50 2.73 -0.38 -23.14
C LYS A 50 3.86 -0.45 -22.10
N ALA A 51 3.59 -0.03 -20.86
CA ALA A 51 4.55 -0.12 -19.76
C ALA A 51 4.93 -1.58 -19.43
N ILE A 52 3.96 -2.51 -19.47
CA ILE A 52 4.24 -3.95 -19.32
C ILE A 52 5.15 -4.43 -20.45
N ASP A 53 4.78 -4.14 -21.69
CA ASP A 53 5.58 -4.55 -22.86
C ASP A 53 7.02 -4.00 -22.79
N ASP A 54 7.19 -2.75 -22.35
CA ASP A 54 8.52 -2.14 -22.19
C ASP A 54 9.30 -2.75 -21.04
N ALA A 55 8.70 -2.96 -19.87
CA ALA A 55 9.37 -3.61 -18.75
C ALA A 55 9.84 -5.02 -19.12
N VAL A 56 9.01 -5.77 -19.84
CA VAL A 56 9.34 -7.10 -20.36
C VAL A 56 10.47 -7.02 -21.40
N ALA A 57 10.44 -6.05 -22.31
CA ALA A 57 11.49 -5.88 -23.33
C ALA A 57 12.84 -5.46 -22.73
N LEU A 58 12.81 -4.69 -21.64
CA LEU A 58 13.99 -4.25 -20.90
C LEU A 58 14.53 -5.31 -19.92
N GLY A 59 13.85 -6.45 -19.79
CA GLY A 59 14.33 -7.58 -18.99
C GLY A 59 13.91 -7.55 -17.52
N ALA A 60 12.71 -7.05 -17.21
CA ALA A 60 12.13 -7.18 -15.86
C ALA A 60 11.90 -8.65 -15.52
N ASP A 61 12.25 -9.07 -14.31
CA ASP A 61 11.86 -10.38 -13.76
C ASP A 61 10.45 -10.36 -13.15
N ALA A 62 10.04 -9.20 -12.62
CA ALA A 62 8.73 -8.99 -12.02
C ALA A 62 8.20 -7.58 -12.26
N ILE A 63 6.88 -7.46 -12.34
CA ILE A 63 6.16 -6.20 -12.53
C ILE A 63 5.12 -6.07 -11.42
N ASN A 64 5.21 -5.01 -10.63
CA ASN A 64 4.21 -4.68 -9.62
C ASN A 64 3.30 -3.53 -10.10
N MET A 65 1.99 -3.74 -10.04
CA MET A 65 0.97 -2.76 -10.44
C MET A 65 0.01 -2.49 -9.28
N SER A 66 0.16 -1.32 -8.66
CA SER A 66 -0.78 -0.82 -7.64
C SER A 66 -1.85 0.06 -8.28
N LEU A 67 -2.66 -0.55 -9.15
CA LEU A 67 -3.77 0.09 -9.85
C LEU A 67 -4.89 -0.92 -10.08
N GLY A 68 -6.10 -0.41 -10.32
CA GLY A 68 -7.21 -1.22 -10.76
C GLY A 68 -8.55 -0.51 -10.62
N SER A 69 -9.60 -1.14 -11.14
CA SER A 69 -10.99 -0.77 -10.95
C SER A 69 -11.74 -1.98 -10.42
N SER A 70 -12.58 -1.78 -9.39
CA SER A 70 -13.36 -2.84 -8.73
C SER A 70 -14.25 -3.62 -9.71
N THR A 71 -14.76 -4.76 -9.26
CA THR A 71 -15.66 -5.66 -10.04
C THR A 71 -15.04 -6.06 -11.38
N GLY A 72 -13.81 -6.58 -11.33
CA GLY A 72 -13.13 -7.10 -12.51
C GLY A 72 -13.76 -8.40 -13.02
N SER A 73 -13.65 -8.61 -14.32
CA SER A 73 -14.03 -9.85 -15.00
C SER A 73 -12.78 -10.59 -15.44
N MET A 74 -12.82 -11.92 -15.46
CA MET A 74 -11.74 -12.72 -16.04
C MET A 74 -11.87 -12.82 -17.57
N VAL A 75 -13.09 -12.69 -18.09
CA VAL A 75 -13.39 -12.79 -19.52
C VAL A 75 -13.41 -11.41 -20.21
N ASP A 76 -13.85 -10.37 -19.50
CA ASP A 76 -14.02 -9.01 -20.02
C ASP A 76 -13.00 -8.02 -19.44
N ALA A 77 -11.83 -8.51 -19.04
CA ALA A 77 -10.75 -7.68 -18.49
C ALA A 77 -10.19 -6.62 -19.46
N GLY A 78 -10.43 -6.80 -20.76
CA GLY A 78 -9.76 -6.10 -21.85
C GLY A 78 -8.75 -7.02 -22.53
N SER A 79 -8.90 -7.26 -23.83
CA SER A 79 -8.03 -8.18 -24.57
C SER A 79 -6.58 -7.71 -24.60
N ASP A 80 -6.36 -6.39 -24.68
CA ASP A 80 -5.04 -5.76 -24.68
C ASP A 80 -4.23 -6.07 -23.41
N ILE A 81 -4.85 -5.93 -22.23
CA ILE A 81 -4.20 -6.21 -20.95
C ILE A 81 -4.02 -7.70 -20.71
N VAL A 82 -5.00 -8.53 -21.10
CA VAL A 82 -4.88 -9.99 -21.03
C VAL A 82 -3.69 -10.47 -21.87
N ASP A 83 -3.56 -9.98 -23.11
CA ASP A 83 -2.48 -10.37 -24.01
C ASP A 83 -1.12 -9.84 -23.54
N ALA A 84 -1.05 -8.65 -22.95
CA ALA A 84 0.18 -8.11 -22.36
C ALA A 84 0.66 -8.98 -21.18
N ILE A 85 -0.24 -9.35 -20.26
CA ILE A 85 0.10 -10.19 -19.11
C ILE A 85 0.50 -11.60 -19.56
N LYS A 86 -0.21 -12.17 -20.54
CA LYS A 86 0.17 -13.46 -21.17
C LYS A 86 1.56 -13.43 -21.77
N ARG A 87 1.90 -12.37 -22.51
CA ARG A 87 3.24 -12.18 -23.11
C ARG A 87 4.32 -12.03 -22.03
N ALA A 88 4.03 -11.32 -20.94
CA ALA A 88 4.94 -11.21 -19.79
C ALA A 88 5.19 -12.59 -19.16
N ARG A 89 4.13 -13.34 -18.85
CA ARG A 89 4.21 -14.69 -18.28
C ARG A 89 4.98 -15.66 -19.19
N ALA A 90 4.73 -15.62 -20.49
CA ALA A 90 5.43 -16.46 -21.46
C ALA A 90 6.94 -16.22 -21.52
N LYS A 91 7.40 -15.03 -21.11
CA LYS A 91 8.82 -14.67 -20.97
C LYS A 91 9.38 -14.91 -19.57
N GLY A 92 8.61 -15.51 -18.66
CA GLY A 92 9.02 -15.76 -17.28
C GLY A 92 8.85 -14.55 -16.35
N VAL A 93 8.19 -13.48 -16.81
CA VAL A 93 7.98 -12.26 -16.02
C VAL A 93 6.70 -12.38 -15.22
N SER A 94 6.80 -12.23 -13.89
CA SER A 94 5.64 -12.29 -13.00
C SER A 94 4.94 -10.94 -12.90
N VAL A 95 3.62 -10.89 -13.09
CA VAL A 95 2.82 -9.65 -12.96
C VAL A 95 1.97 -9.72 -11.69
N LEU A 96 2.25 -8.83 -10.74
CA LEU A 96 1.58 -8.74 -9.44
C LEU A 96 0.70 -7.51 -9.41
N ILE A 97 -0.57 -7.68 -9.03
CA ILE A 97 -1.59 -6.62 -9.12
C ILE A 97 -2.40 -6.60 -7.82
N SER A 98 -2.61 -5.41 -7.24
CA SER A 98 -3.43 -5.27 -6.04
C SER A 98 -4.89 -5.66 -6.32
N ALA A 99 -5.50 -6.46 -5.45
CA ALA A 99 -6.90 -6.88 -5.57
C ALA A 99 -7.91 -5.72 -5.49
N GLY A 100 -7.51 -4.60 -4.87
CA GLY A 100 -8.32 -3.42 -4.67
C GLY A 100 -8.78 -3.23 -3.23
N ASN A 101 -9.30 -2.03 -2.93
CA ASN A 101 -9.63 -1.59 -1.56
C ASN A 101 -11.14 -1.42 -1.34
N SER A 102 -11.97 -2.07 -2.16
CA SER A 102 -13.44 -1.93 -2.07
C SER A 102 -14.10 -2.87 -1.07
N ASN A 103 -13.37 -3.86 -0.55
CA ASN A 103 -13.89 -4.90 0.35
C ASN A 103 -15.03 -5.69 -0.34
N THR A 104 -16.24 -5.69 0.21
CA THR A 104 -17.42 -6.37 -0.33
C THR A 104 -18.49 -5.38 -0.78
N PHE A 105 -19.46 -5.85 -1.58
CA PHE A 105 -20.66 -5.06 -1.89
C PHE A 105 -21.32 -4.53 -0.61
N GLY A 106 -21.70 -3.25 -0.61
CA GLY A 106 -22.29 -2.56 0.55
C GLY A 106 -21.30 -2.00 1.58
N ASN A 107 -19.98 -2.20 1.39
CA ASN A 107 -18.96 -1.69 2.30
C ASN A 107 -19.11 -0.17 2.54
N GLY A 108 -19.07 0.23 3.82
CA GLY A 108 -19.33 1.60 4.26
C GLY A 108 -20.81 1.93 4.55
N TYR A 109 -21.75 1.03 4.23
CA TYR A 109 -23.18 1.19 4.52
C TYR A 109 -23.75 0.00 5.32
N SER A 110 -23.64 -1.22 4.80
CA SER A 110 -24.17 -2.42 5.45
C SER A 110 -23.39 -3.68 5.03
N LYS A 111 -23.55 -4.75 5.79
CA LYS A 111 -23.07 -6.08 5.36
C LYS A 111 -23.95 -6.59 4.22
N PRO A 112 -23.39 -7.35 3.26
CA PRO A 112 -24.19 -7.99 2.22
C PRO A 112 -25.20 -8.96 2.85
N LEU A 113 -26.36 -9.10 2.19
CA LEU A 113 -27.41 -10.03 2.62
C LEU A 113 -26.96 -11.47 2.37
N ALA A 114 -27.37 -12.39 3.25
CA ALA A 114 -27.08 -13.81 3.08
C ALA A 114 -27.66 -14.40 1.78
N GLU A 115 -28.75 -13.80 1.27
CA GLU A 115 -29.40 -14.17 0.01
C GLU A 115 -28.62 -13.70 -1.23
N ASN A 116 -27.65 -12.78 -1.07
CA ASN A 116 -26.82 -12.23 -2.14
C ASN A 116 -25.35 -12.65 -1.92
N PRO A 117 -24.98 -13.91 -2.20
CA PRO A 117 -23.65 -14.43 -1.91
C PRO A 117 -22.55 -13.88 -2.84
N ASP A 118 -22.92 -13.28 -3.98
CA ASP A 118 -21.98 -12.66 -4.91
C ASP A 118 -21.71 -11.19 -4.54
N TYR A 119 -20.83 -11.00 -3.56
CA TYR A 119 -20.47 -9.67 -3.03
C TYR A 119 -18.99 -9.32 -3.27
N GLY A 120 -18.29 -10.10 -4.10
CA GLY A 120 -16.86 -9.92 -4.37
C GLY A 120 -16.59 -8.69 -5.24
N LEU A 121 -15.56 -7.91 -4.89
CA LEU A 121 -15.20 -6.67 -5.60
C LEU A 121 -13.75 -6.64 -6.09
N VAL A 122 -13.10 -7.80 -6.23
CA VAL A 122 -11.73 -7.90 -6.79
C VAL A 122 -11.66 -7.16 -8.12
N GLY A 123 -10.64 -6.32 -8.30
CA GLY A 123 -10.59 -5.38 -9.41
C GLY A 123 -9.86 -5.87 -10.65
N ASN A 124 -10.23 -5.34 -11.81
CA ASN A 124 -9.47 -5.43 -13.06
C ASN A 124 -8.25 -4.50 -12.98
N PRO A 125 -7.03 -4.88 -13.41
CA PRO A 125 -6.65 -6.12 -14.10
C PRO A 125 -6.19 -7.27 -13.21
N SER A 126 -6.35 -7.21 -11.89
CA SER A 126 -5.94 -8.31 -10.99
C SER A 126 -6.74 -9.59 -11.16
N THR A 127 -7.89 -9.53 -11.85
CA THR A 127 -8.71 -10.68 -12.24
C THR A 127 -8.18 -11.40 -13.48
N VAL A 128 -7.11 -10.93 -14.14
CA VAL A 128 -6.52 -11.67 -15.27
C VAL A 128 -5.85 -12.95 -14.74
N GLU A 129 -6.20 -14.09 -15.32
CA GLU A 129 -5.79 -15.44 -14.86
C GLU A 129 -4.26 -15.61 -14.73
N ASP A 130 -3.53 -15.01 -15.66
CA ASP A 130 -2.07 -15.10 -15.73
C ASP A 130 -1.34 -14.14 -14.76
N SER A 131 -2.08 -13.36 -13.97
CA SER A 131 -1.55 -12.43 -12.97
C SER A 131 -1.65 -13.00 -11.55
N ILE A 132 -0.90 -12.39 -10.62
CA ILE A 132 -1.00 -12.66 -9.19
C ILE A 132 -1.79 -11.53 -8.54
N SER A 133 -3.02 -11.82 -8.13
CA SER A 133 -3.86 -10.89 -7.36
C SER A 133 -3.45 -10.89 -5.88
N VAL A 134 -3.18 -9.71 -5.32
CA VAL A 134 -2.65 -9.55 -3.96
C VAL A 134 -3.69 -8.89 -3.05
N ALA A 135 -4.15 -9.63 -2.04
CA ALA A 135 -4.96 -9.11 -0.93
C ALA A 135 -4.09 -8.46 0.15
N SER A 136 -4.70 -7.86 1.18
CA SER A 136 -3.98 -7.21 2.27
C SER A 136 -4.33 -7.78 3.65
N VAL A 137 -3.38 -7.68 4.57
CA VAL A 137 -3.55 -7.95 6.00
C VAL A 137 -2.85 -6.85 6.80
N ASN A 138 -3.40 -6.49 7.95
CA ASN A 138 -2.82 -5.46 8.81
C ASN A 138 -1.53 -5.95 9.48
N ASN A 139 -0.55 -5.06 9.60
CA ASN A 139 0.70 -5.37 10.30
C ASN A 139 0.47 -5.54 11.80
N LYS A 140 1.29 -6.36 12.45
CA LYS A 140 1.25 -6.57 13.91
C LYS A 140 1.82 -5.40 14.70
N THR A 141 2.74 -4.66 14.07
CA THR A 141 3.41 -3.50 14.66
C THR A 141 3.08 -2.26 13.84
N LEU A 142 2.71 -1.18 14.51
CA LEU A 142 2.47 0.11 13.91
C LEU A 142 3.56 1.08 14.34
N THR A 143 4.23 1.69 13.36
CA THR A 143 5.13 2.82 13.59
C THR A 143 4.33 4.09 13.40
N THR A 144 3.98 4.75 14.50
CA THR A 144 3.21 6.01 14.50
C THR A 144 3.74 6.95 15.57
N ALA A 145 3.44 8.24 15.43
CA ALA A 145 3.66 9.19 16.51
C ALA A 145 2.68 8.91 17.65
N VAL A 146 3.18 8.96 18.88
CA VAL A 146 2.40 8.73 20.11
C VAL A 146 2.69 9.84 21.11
N PHE A 147 1.75 10.10 22.03
CA PHE A 147 2.08 10.81 23.25
C PHE A 147 2.42 9.83 24.36
N GLU A 148 3.33 10.23 25.24
CA GLU A 148 3.76 9.45 26.39
C GLU A 148 3.22 10.06 27.69
N VAL A 149 2.49 9.26 28.45
CA VAL A 149 1.99 9.64 29.78
C VAL A 149 3.01 9.20 30.82
N LYS A 150 3.69 10.19 31.42
CA LYS A 150 4.67 9.95 32.48
C LYS A 150 4.03 9.23 33.68
N GLY A 151 4.70 8.22 34.21
CA GLY A 151 4.25 7.40 35.33
C GLY A 151 3.51 6.12 34.93
N LEU A 152 3.34 5.85 33.64
CA LEU A 152 2.72 4.61 33.12
C LEU A 152 3.70 3.71 32.35
N GLU A 153 5.00 4.00 32.36
CA GLU A 153 6.03 3.37 31.53
C GLU A 153 6.19 1.85 31.77
N GLY A 154 5.73 1.33 32.91
CA GLY A 154 5.75 -0.10 33.25
C GLY A 154 4.40 -0.81 33.17
N ASN A 155 3.33 -0.11 32.76
CA ASN A 155 1.99 -0.68 32.75
C ASN A 155 1.66 -1.26 31.36
N ALA A 156 1.96 -2.56 31.17
CA ALA A 156 1.71 -3.27 29.91
C ALA A 156 0.23 -3.25 29.48
N SER A 157 -0.71 -3.23 30.44
CA SER A 157 -2.14 -3.17 30.15
C SER A 157 -2.58 -1.81 29.57
N LEU A 158 -1.75 -0.77 29.76
CA LEU A 158 -1.95 0.60 29.27
C LEU A 158 -0.87 0.98 28.27
N HIS A 159 -0.40 0.01 27.46
CA HIS A 159 0.60 0.24 26.41
C HIS A 159 1.87 0.96 26.90
N ASN A 160 2.26 0.76 28.16
CA ASN A 160 3.41 1.43 28.78
C ASN A 160 3.30 2.97 28.71
N GLY A 161 2.08 3.51 28.79
CA GLY A 161 1.82 4.95 28.73
C GLY A 161 1.85 5.56 27.33
N LYS A 162 1.93 4.75 26.26
CA LYS A 162 1.98 5.22 24.87
C LYS A 162 0.61 5.14 24.21
N PHE A 163 0.12 6.27 23.73
CA PHE A 163 -1.20 6.37 23.12
C PHE A 163 -1.13 7.12 21.79
N ASP A 164 -1.92 6.66 20.81
CA ASP A 164 -2.05 7.35 19.55
C ASP A 164 -2.83 8.66 19.71
N TYR A 165 -2.70 9.55 18.73
CA TYR A 165 -3.55 10.72 18.63
C TYR A 165 -3.72 11.07 17.15
N SER A 166 -4.89 11.61 16.81
CA SER A 166 -5.10 12.24 15.51
C SER A 166 -4.53 13.65 15.54
N GLN A 167 -3.34 13.85 14.98
CA GLN A 167 -2.77 15.18 14.80
C GLN A 167 -3.61 15.93 13.74
N PRO A 168 -4.22 17.08 14.05
CA PRO A 168 -4.87 17.90 13.03
C PRO A 168 -3.81 18.39 12.04
N GLU A 169 -4.12 18.47 10.74
CA GLU A 169 -3.22 18.97 9.67
C GLU A 169 -2.81 20.46 9.81
N ALA A 170 -3.09 21.10 10.95
CA ALA A 170 -2.66 22.45 11.24
C ALA A 170 -1.28 22.40 11.92
N ASP A 171 -0.22 22.58 11.13
CA ASP A 171 1.16 22.79 11.55
C ASP A 171 1.27 23.83 12.69
N LYS A 172 1.36 23.34 13.93
CA LYS A 172 2.04 24.03 15.04
C LYS A 172 2.70 22.99 15.92
N ASP A 173 4.02 22.86 15.79
CA ASP A 173 4.82 22.14 16.77
C ASP A 173 4.52 22.68 18.16
N PHE A 174 4.07 21.80 19.06
CA PHE A 174 3.91 22.13 20.47
C PHE A 174 5.30 22.28 21.09
N GLU A 175 5.68 23.51 21.45
CA GLU A 175 6.96 23.77 22.13
C GLU A 175 7.03 23.03 23.47
N LYS A 176 8.11 22.25 23.65
CA LYS A 176 8.38 21.40 24.81
C LYS A 176 8.61 22.14 26.15
N GLU A 177 8.53 23.47 26.19
CA GLU A 177 8.96 24.25 27.38
C GLU A 177 7.88 24.51 28.44
N LYS A 178 6.64 24.04 28.29
CA LYS A 178 5.64 24.14 29.35
C LYS A 178 5.51 22.88 30.20
N SER A 179 6.62 22.43 30.79
CA SER A 179 6.54 21.58 31.98
C SER A 179 6.17 22.45 33.18
N THR A 180 4.91 22.42 33.60
CA THR A 180 4.47 23.01 34.87
C THR A 180 5.12 22.23 36.02
N ASN A 181 6.24 22.77 36.52
CA ASN A 181 6.79 22.40 37.83
C ASN A 181 5.81 22.87 38.91
N THR A 182 4.92 22.00 39.37
CA THR A 182 4.27 22.17 40.67
C THR A 182 5.22 21.69 41.77
N SER A 183 6.18 22.53 42.14
CA SER A 183 6.88 22.39 43.41
C SER A 183 5.89 22.66 44.54
N LYS A 184 5.61 21.64 45.36
CA LYS A 184 4.89 21.77 46.62
C LYS A 184 5.58 22.81 47.50
N GLN A 185 4.83 23.82 47.95
CA GLN A 185 5.22 24.67 49.06
C GLN A 185 5.17 23.84 50.35
N GLY A 186 6.26 23.90 51.12
CA GLY A 186 6.39 23.53 52.52
C GLY A 186 7.43 24.46 53.12
#